data_AF-A0A3N5Z1G3-F1
#
_entry.id   AF-A0A3N5Z1G3-F1
#
_cell.length_a   1.000
_cell.length_b   1.000
_cell.length_c   1.000
_cell.angle_alpha   90.00
_cell.angle_beta   90.00
_cell.angle_gamma   90.00
#
_symmetry.space_group_name_H-M   'P 1'
#
loop_
_entity.id
_entity.type
_entity.pdbx_description
1 polymer ?
#
loop_
_entity_poly.entity_id
_entity_poly.type
_entity_poly.pdbx_seq_one_letter_code
_entity_poly.pdbx_strand_id
1 'polypeptide(L)'
;MDIQQMMAHLKNVAGQVNLLLNDPKRAYNTRLAQEVGKWAGAHGKGDEFHNAIFRAYFVDSKNISDPLILINLTESIGLSKDDARKVIDNRTFKDAVDKDWSRSREVFISSVPTFLINEQRLVGAQSYETLKQFMVNNKVKKPGLRS
;
A
#
# COMPACT_ATOMS: atom_id res chain seq x y z
N MET A 1 15.21 -3.12 -12.41
CA MET A 1 13.95 -3.85 -12.16
C MET A 1 13.14 -3.76 -13.42
N ASP A 2 12.90 -4.89 -14.09
CA ASP A 2 12.09 -4.92 -15.31
C ASP A 2 10.61 -4.81 -14.93
N ILE A 3 9.99 -3.67 -15.23
CA ILE A 3 8.60 -3.36 -14.91
C ILE A 3 7.66 -4.37 -15.59
N GLN A 4 8.02 -4.88 -16.77
CA GLN A 4 7.21 -5.85 -17.50
C GLN A 4 7.19 -7.21 -16.78
N GLN A 5 8.35 -7.71 -16.36
CA GLN A 5 8.43 -8.95 -15.57
C GLN A 5 7.71 -8.82 -14.22
N MET A 6 7.83 -7.69 -13.53
CA MET A 6 7.11 -7.43 -12.27
C MET A 6 5.59 -7.44 -12.49
N MET A 7 5.10 -6.75 -13.51
CA MET A 7 3.66 -6.71 -13.82
C MET A 7 3.12 -8.07 -14.26
N ALA A 8 3.89 -8.84 -15.03
CA ALA A 8 3.53 -10.20 -15.42
C ALA A 8 3.39 -11.13 -14.20
N HIS A 9 4.33 -11.05 -13.26
CA HIS A 9 4.25 -11.79 -11.99
C HIS A 9 3.03 -11.37 -11.16
N LEU A 10 2.77 -10.06 -11.02
CA LEU A 10 1.62 -9.53 -10.28
C LEU A 10 0.30 -9.99 -10.89
N LYS A 11 0.16 -9.99 -12.23
CA LYS A 11 -1.04 -10.49 -12.91
C LYS A 11 -1.28 -11.97 -12.68
N ASN A 12 -0.21 -12.77 -12.71
CA ASN A 12 -0.31 -14.20 -12.43
C ASN A 12 -0.82 -14.45 -11.01
N VAL A 13 -0.19 -13.81 -10.01
CA VAL A 13 -0.62 -13.90 -8.62
C VAL A 13 -2.05 -13.40 -8.44
N ALA A 14 -2.43 -12.27 -9.05
CA ALA A 14 -3.78 -11.73 -8.99
C ALA A 14 -4.83 -12.71 -9.56
N GLY A 15 -4.52 -13.36 -10.69
CA GLY A 15 -5.39 -14.39 -11.28
C GLY A 15 -5.62 -15.59 -10.36
N GLN A 16 -4.61 -16.01 -9.59
CA GLN A 16 -4.74 -17.13 -8.63
C GLN A 16 -5.70 -16.82 -7.47
N VAL A 17 -5.90 -15.54 -7.15
CA VAL A 17 -6.78 -15.08 -6.06
C VAL A 17 -8.01 -14.33 -6.56
N ASN A 18 -8.31 -14.42 -7.86
CA ASN A 18 -9.45 -13.76 -8.51
C ASN A 18 -9.49 -12.24 -8.30
N LEU A 19 -8.32 -11.59 -8.27
CA LEU A 19 -8.18 -10.14 -8.25
C LEU A 19 -8.02 -9.60 -9.67
N LEU A 20 -8.77 -8.55 -9.98
CA LEU A 20 -8.63 -7.81 -11.23
C LEU A 20 -7.40 -6.88 -11.13
N LEU A 21 -6.46 -7.05 -12.06
CA LEU A 21 -5.27 -6.20 -12.17
C LEU A 21 -5.08 -5.82 -13.64
N ASN A 22 -5.45 -4.59 -13.98
CA ASN A 22 -5.20 -4.00 -15.29
C ASN A 22 -3.77 -3.42 -15.34
N ASP A 23 -3.25 -3.25 -16.56
CA ASP A 23 -2.01 -2.51 -16.72
C ASP A 23 -2.25 -1.03 -16.45
N PRO A 24 -1.60 -0.43 -15.44
CA PRO A 24 -1.67 1.00 -15.27
C PRO A 24 -1.09 1.66 -16.52
N LYS A 25 -1.84 2.56 -17.14
CA LYS A 25 -1.43 3.23 -18.39
C LYS A 25 -0.08 3.94 -18.26
N ARG A 26 0.23 4.45 -17.05
CA ARG A 26 1.48 5.13 -16.69
C ARG A 26 1.74 4.96 -15.19
N ALA A 27 3.01 5.05 -14.80
CA ALA A 27 3.39 5.22 -13.40
C ALA A 27 3.13 6.67 -12.96
N TYR A 28 2.51 6.85 -11.79
CA TYR A 28 2.26 8.15 -11.18
C TYR A 28 3.10 8.33 -9.92
N ASN A 29 3.41 9.58 -9.57
CA ASN A 29 4.04 9.88 -8.28
C ASN A 29 3.03 9.59 -7.16
N THR A 30 3.34 8.62 -6.30
CA THR A 30 2.46 8.17 -5.21
C THR A 30 2.68 8.91 -3.90
N ARG A 31 3.55 9.93 -3.86
CA ARG A 31 3.92 10.60 -2.61
C ARG A 31 2.71 11.22 -1.90
N LEU A 32 1.85 11.92 -2.62
CA LEU A 32 0.68 12.54 -2.03
C LEU A 32 -0.34 11.48 -1.58
N ALA A 33 -0.50 10.41 -2.38
CA ALA A 33 -1.31 9.25 -2.01
C ALA A 33 -0.84 8.57 -0.71
N GLN A 34 0.48 8.46 -0.49
CA GLN A 34 1.05 7.94 0.76
C GLN A 34 0.73 8.84 1.96
N GLU A 35 0.78 10.16 1.78
CA GLU A 35 0.45 11.12 2.85
C GLU A 35 -1.03 11.06 3.23
N VAL A 36 -1.92 11.03 2.24
CA VAL A 36 -3.36 10.85 2.46
C VAL A 36 -3.65 9.48 3.10
N GLY A 37 -2.94 8.42 2.70
CA GLY A 37 -3.07 7.11 3.30
C GLY A 37 -2.67 7.07 4.77
N LYS A 38 -1.59 7.77 5.15
CA LYS A 38 -1.23 7.93 6.57
C LYS A 38 -2.28 8.68 7.36
N TRP A 39 -2.84 9.74 6.80
CA TRP A 39 -3.92 10.49 7.43
C TRP A 39 -5.17 9.62 7.62
N ALA A 40 -5.58 8.89 6.59
CA ALA A 40 -6.71 7.96 6.68
C ALA A 40 -6.47 6.89 7.76
N GLY A 41 -5.26 6.34 7.84
CA GLY A 41 -4.84 5.42 8.90
C GLY A 41 -4.97 6.01 10.30
N ALA A 42 -4.59 7.28 10.49
CA ALA A 42 -4.77 7.98 11.76
C ALA A 42 -6.25 8.16 12.17
N HIS A 43 -7.18 8.03 11.22
CA HIS A 43 -8.63 8.07 11.43
C HIS A 43 -9.28 6.67 11.43
N GLY A 44 -8.48 5.60 11.51
CA GLY A 44 -8.98 4.22 11.51
C GLY A 44 -9.51 3.75 10.15
N LYS A 45 -9.15 4.45 9.06
CA LYS A 45 -9.60 4.19 7.68
C LYS A 45 -8.46 3.79 6.74
N GLY A 46 -7.37 3.26 7.30
CA GLY A 46 -6.17 2.88 6.56
C GLY A 46 -6.43 1.77 5.53
N ASP A 47 -7.13 0.72 5.94
CA ASP A 47 -7.42 -0.43 5.08
C ASP A 47 -8.42 -0.08 3.99
N GLU A 48 -9.47 0.69 4.31
CA GLU A 48 -10.43 1.16 3.33
C GLU A 48 -9.77 2.08 2.29
N PHE A 49 -8.91 3.01 2.74
CA PHE A 49 -8.17 3.86 1.81
C PHE A 49 -7.20 3.06 0.95
N HIS A 50 -6.47 2.10 1.55
CA HIS A 50 -5.57 1.21 0.82
C HIS A 50 -6.32 0.47 -0.30
N ASN A 51 -7.46 -0.13 0.00
CA ASN A 51 -8.28 -0.83 -0.99
C ASN A 51 -8.81 0.12 -2.07
N ALA A 52 -9.32 1.30 -1.68
CA ALA A 52 -9.84 2.29 -2.60
C ALA A 52 -8.77 2.79 -3.58
N ILE A 53 -7.56 3.06 -3.10
CA ILE A 53 -6.48 3.56 -3.96
C ILE A 53 -5.88 2.46 -4.83
N PHE A 54 -5.80 1.22 -4.33
CA PHE A 54 -5.35 0.08 -5.12
C PHE A 54 -6.29 -0.17 -6.30
N ARG A 55 -7.61 -0.14 -6.06
CA ARG A 55 -8.62 -0.21 -7.12
C ARG A 55 -8.50 0.96 -8.09
N ALA A 56 -8.40 2.19 -7.59
CA ALA A 56 -8.29 3.37 -8.43
C ALA A 56 -7.10 3.28 -9.40
N TYR A 57 -5.96 2.79 -8.92
CA TYR A 57 -4.74 2.68 -9.73
C TYR A 57 -4.74 1.44 -10.65
N PHE A 58 -4.95 0.24 -10.09
CA PHE A 58 -4.79 -1.02 -10.82
C PHE A 58 -6.03 -1.48 -11.57
N VAL A 59 -7.23 -1.01 -11.22
CA VAL A 59 -8.47 -1.41 -11.92
C VAL A 59 -8.96 -0.26 -12.78
N ASP A 60 -9.17 0.91 -12.17
CA ASP A 60 -9.81 2.04 -12.85
C ASP A 60 -8.82 2.90 -13.67
N SER A 61 -7.51 2.63 -13.60
CA SER A 61 -6.46 3.40 -14.28
C SER A 61 -6.50 4.92 -14.01
N LYS A 62 -6.87 5.33 -12.79
CA LYS A 62 -6.95 6.74 -12.37
C LYS A 62 -5.57 7.29 -12.02
N ASN A 63 -5.41 8.60 -12.24
CA ASN A 63 -4.23 9.34 -11.81
C ASN A 63 -4.24 9.59 -10.29
N ILE A 64 -3.56 8.75 -9.53
CA ILE A 64 -3.47 8.88 -8.06
C ILE A 64 -2.48 9.95 -7.58
N SER A 65 -1.89 10.74 -8.49
CA SER A 65 -1.18 11.96 -8.13
C SER A 65 -2.09 13.20 -8.11
N ASP A 66 -3.35 13.07 -8.54
CA ASP A 66 -4.31 14.17 -8.60
C ASP A 66 -4.99 14.39 -7.23
N PRO A 67 -4.86 15.58 -6.61
CA PRO A 67 -5.54 15.93 -5.37
C PRO A 67 -7.05 15.66 -5.36
N LEU A 68 -7.75 15.92 -6.48
CA LEU A 68 -9.19 15.74 -6.56
C LEU A 68 -9.57 14.26 -6.52
N ILE A 69 -8.80 13.40 -7.18
CA ILE A 69 -8.98 11.94 -7.10
C ILE A 69 -8.80 11.48 -5.66
N LEU A 70 -7.74 11.93 -4.98
CA LEU A 70 -7.47 11.53 -3.59
C LEU A 70 -8.59 11.98 -2.64
N ILE A 71 -9.11 13.20 -2.79
CA ILE A 71 -10.21 13.72 -1.96
C ILE A 71 -11.50 12.93 -2.18
N ASN A 72 -11.82 12.57 -3.44
CA ASN A 72 -12.98 11.75 -3.74
C ASN A 72 -12.84 10.33 -3.16
N LEU A 73 -11.63 9.75 -3.18
CA LEU A 73 -11.38 8.46 -2.55
C LEU A 73 -11.56 8.53 -1.03
N THR A 74 -11.09 9.60 -0.38
CA THR A 74 -11.29 9.77 1.07
C THR A 74 -12.76 9.97 1.44
N GLU A 75 -13.53 10.68 0.61
CA GLU A 75 -14.97 10.79 0.82
C GLU A 75 -15.67 9.43 0.69
N SER A 76 -15.29 8.62 -0.31
CA SER A 76 -15.93 7.31 -0.53
C SER A 76 -15.79 6.33 0.63
N ILE A 77 -14.83 6.59 1.54
CA ILE A 77 -14.58 5.77 2.74
C ILE A 77 -15.07 6.46 4.03
N GLY A 78 -15.82 7.56 3.89
CA GLY A 78 -16.47 8.27 4.99
C GLY A 78 -15.62 9.34 5.67
N LEU A 79 -14.53 9.79 5.07
CA LEU A 79 -13.73 10.91 5.58
C LEU A 79 -14.14 12.25 4.97
N SER A 80 -13.92 13.33 5.72
CA SER A 80 -14.25 14.70 5.30
C SER A 80 -13.42 15.17 4.11
N LYS A 81 -14.09 15.67 3.06
CA LYS A 81 -13.43 16.30 1.90
C LYS A 81 -12.59 17.52 2.30
N ASP A 82 -13.11 18.34 3.19
CA ASP A 82 -12.45 19.58 3.60
C ASP A 82 -11.19 19.29 4.42
N ASP A 83 -11.22 18.25 5.25
CA ASP A 83 -10.03 17.87 6.02
C ASP A 83 -9.00 17.16 5.12
N ALA A 84 -9.44 16.32 4.18
CA ALA A 84 -8.56 15.76 3.16
C ALA A 84 -7.88 16.86 2.34
N ARG A 85 -8.63 17.91 1.96
CA ARG A 85 -8.09 19.09 1.28
C ARG A 85 -7.01 19.78 2.12
N LYS A 86 -7.29 20.08 3.39
CA LYS A 86 -6.30 20.70 4.29
C LYS A 86 -5.04 19.85 4.44
N VAL A 87 -5.18 18.52 4.55
CA VAL A 87 -4.05 17.59 4.65
C VAL A 87 -3.18 17.63 3.40
N ILE A 88 -3.81 17.67 2.22
CA ILE A 88 -3.12 17.74 0.93
C ILE A 88 -2.42 19.09 0.76
N ASP A 89 -3.13 20.18 0.98
CA ASP A 89 -2.63 21.54 0.75
C ASP A 89 -1.50 21.89 1.71
N ASN A 90 -1.66 21.52 3.00
CA ASN A 90 -0.65 21.78 4.03
C ASN A 90 0.40 20.67 4.14
N ARG A 91 0.27 19.58 3.37
CA ARG A 91 1.19 18.43 3.40
C ARG A 91 1.44 17.89 4.81
N THR A 92 0.40 17.85 5.65
CA THR A 92 0.51 17.61 7.11
C THR A 92 1.17 16.27 7.46
N PHE A 93 1.12 15.28 6.56
CA PHE A 93 1.72 13.95 6.75
C PHE A 93 3.05 13.75 6.02
N LYS A 94 3.61 14.80 5.41
CA LYS A 94 4.89 14.75 4.70
C LYS A 94 5.99 14.14 5.56
N ASP A 95 6.21 14.66 6.76
CA ASP A 95 7.29 14.21 7.64
C ASP A 95 7.08 12.77 8.10
N ALA A 96 5.83 12.36 8.32
CA ALA A 96 5.51 10.99 8.70
C ALA A 96 5.83 10.01 7.55
N VAL A 97 5.62 10.40 6.30
CA VAL A 97 6.02 9.60 5.14
C VAL A 97 7.54 9.62 4.95
N ASP A 98 8.21 10.77 5.14
CA ASP A 98 9.68 10.84 5.08
C ASP A 98 10.36 9.91 6.09
N LYS A 99 9.81 9.82 7.30
CA LYS A 99 10.27 8.89 8.33
C LYS A 99 10.16 7.42 7.90
N ASP A 100 9.05 7.03 7.25
CA ASP A 100 8.90 5.65 6.74
C ASP A 100 9.91 5.33 5.62
N TRP A 101 10.16 6.30 4.74
CA TRP A 101 11.17 6.16 3.69
C TRP A 101 12.58 6.07 4.29
N SER A 102 12.90 6.86 5.33
CA SER A 102 14.19 6.75 6.04
C SER A 102 14.35 5.40 6.70
N ARG A 103 13.35 4.97 7.47
CA ARG A 103 13.35 3.65 8.11
C ARG A 103 13.52 2.53 7.10
N SER A 104 12.83 2.59 5.96
CA SER A 104 12.96 1.59 4.90
C SER A 104 14.41 1.49 4.38
N ARG A 105 15.10 2.62 4.24
CA ARG A 105 16.52 2.64 3.86
C ARG A 105 17.44 2.10 4.95
N GLU A 106 17.21 2.49 6.20
CA GLU A 106 17.98 2.05 7.37
C GLU A 106 17.93 0.53 7.54
N VAL A 107 16.78 -0.08 7.26
CA VAL A 107 16.63 -1.54 7.25
C VAL A 107 16.88 -2.18 5.88
N PHE A 108 17.52 -1.47 4.95
CA PHE A 108 17.93 -1.93 3.61
C PHE A 108 16.80 -2.47 2.71
N ILE A 109 15.56 -2.00 2.86
CA ILE A 109 14.43 -2.37 1.98
C ILE A 109 14.55 -1.58 0.67
N SER A 110 14.67 -2.30 -0.44
CA SER A 110 14.89 -1.72 -1.79
C SER A 110 13.81 -2.10 -2.81
N SER A 111 12.82 -2.91 -2.43
CA SER A 111 11.74 -3.34 -3.32
C SER A 111 10.44 -3.61 -2.55
N VAL A 112 9.32 -3.52 -3.25
CA VAL A 112 7.98 -3.74 -2.70
C VAL A 112 7.23 -4.83 -3.49
N PRO A 113 6.32 -5.60 -2.85
CA PRO A 113 6.15 -5.68 -1.40
C PRO A 113 7.36 -6.37 -0.73
N THR A 114 7.67 -5.98 0.50
CA THR A 114 8.66 -6.64 1.36
C THR A 114 8.06 -6.81 2.75
N PHE A 115 8.16 -8.01 3.30
CA PHE A 115 7.79 -8.34 4.68
C PHE A 115 9.07 -8.50 5.51
N LEU A 116 9.08 -7.90 6.70
CA LEU A 116 10.17 -7.99 7.66
C LEU A 116 9.60 -8.47 8.99
N ILE A 117 10.09 -9.59 9.51
CA ILE A 117 9.71 -10.15 10.82
C ILE A 117 11.02 -10.44 11.57
N ASN A 118 11.22 -9.78 12.71
CA ASN A 118 12.52 -9.72 13.38
C ASN A 118 13.60 -9.25 12.38
N GLU A 119 14.63 -10.06 12.14
CA GLU A 119 15.69 -9.78 11.17
C GLU A 119 15.48 -10.53 9.83
N GLN A 120 14.42 -11.33 9.72
CA GLN A 120 14.14 -12.14 8.54
C GLN A 120 13.29 -11.35 7.54
N ARG A 121 13.63 -11.47 6.26
CA ARG A 121 12.97 -10.75 5.17
C ARG A 121 12.40 -11.71 4.14
N LEU A 122 11.20 -11.38 3.65
CA LEU A 122 10.58 -11.99 2.49
C LEU A 122 10.26 -10.91 1.45
N VAL A 123 10.85 -11.02 0.25
CA VAL A 123 10.75 -10.01 -0.81
C VAL A 123 9.86 -10.50 -1.94
N GLY A 124 9.03 -9.59 -2.48
CA GLY A 124 8.17 -9.82 -3.63
C GLY A 124 6.77 -10.32 -3.28
N ALA A 125 5.90 -10.34 -4.28
CA ALA A 125 4.55 -10.90 -4.15
C ALA A 125 4.63 -12.43 -4.09
N GLN A 126 4.80 -12.96 -2.89
CA GLN A 126 4.93 -14.40 -2.62
C GLN A 126 3.55 -15.06 -2.49
N SER A 127 3.50 -16.38 -2.71
CA SER A 127 2.27 -17.16 -2.54
C SER A 127 1.78 -17.15 -1.09
N TYR A 128 0.49 -17.45 -0.89
CA TYR A 128 -0.09 -17.60 0.45
C TYR A 128 0.69 -18.61 1.30
N GLU A 129 1.06 -19.77 0.73
CA GLU A 129 1.77 -20.80 1.47
C GLU A 129 3.17 -20.34 1.87
N THR A 130 3.91 -19.65 0.99
CA THR A 130 5.21 -19.06 1.34
C THR A 130 5.09 -18.04 2.47
N LEU A 131 4.09 -17.15 2.41
CA LEU A 131 3.83 -16.17 3.46
C LEU A 131 3.49 -16.84 4.79
N LYS A 132 2.63 -17.86 4.76
CA LYS A 132 2.24 -18.65 5.95
C LYS A 132 3.45 -19.35 6.57
N GLN A 133 4.28 -20.02 5.79
CA GLN A 133 5.51 -20.66 6.27
C GLN A 133 6.48 -19.62 6.84
N PHE A 134 6.63 -18.47 6.19
CA PHE A 134 7.43 -17.37 6.71
C PHE A 134 6.96 -16.88 8.08
N MET A 135 5.65 -16.75 8.30
CA MET A 135 5.08 -16.41 9.62
C MET A 135 5.34 -17.50 10.67
N VAL A 136 5.13 -18.77 10.33
CA VAL A 136 5.35 -19.92 11.23
C VAL A 136 6.81 -20.01 11.67
N ASN A 137 7.74 -19.96 10.70
CA ASN A 137 9.18 -20.04 10.97
C ASN A 137 9.68 -18.90 11.85
N ASN A 138 9.05 -17.73 11.76
CA ASN A 138 9.36 -16.58 12.59
C ASN A 138 8.53 -16.49 13.88
N LYS A 139 7.81 -17.57 14.24
CA LYS A 139 7.06 -17.70 15.50
C LYS A 139 6.04 -16.57 15.72
N VAL A 140 5.46 -16.04 14.66
CA VAL A 140 4.37 -15.04 14.77
C VAL A 140 3.16 -15.73 15.41
N LYS A 141 2.73 -15.21 16.57
CA LYS A 141 1.53 -15.71 17.24
C LYS A 141 0.29 -15.42 16.39
N LYS A 142 -0.62 -16.38 16.28
CA LYS A 142 -1.94 -16.13 15.68
C LYS A 142 -2.67 -15.08 16.53
N PRO A 143 -3.18 -13.98 15.94
CA PRO A 143 -4.06 -13.08 16.66
C PRO A 143 -5.30 -13.86 17.13
N GLY A 144 -5.58 -13.89 18.44
CA GLY A 144 -6.83 -14.42 18.98
C GLY A 144 -6.78 -15.72 19.81
N LEU A 145 -5.63 -16.37 20.00
CA LEU A 145 -5.50 -17.47 20.99
C LEU A 145 -4.78 -16.94 22.23
N ARG A 146 -5.56 -16.50 23.23
CA ARG A 146 -5.07 -16.37 24.61
C ARG A 146 -4.81 -17.80 25.11
N SER A 147 -3.59 -18.06 25.57
CA SER A 147 -3.23 -19.24 26.37
C SER A 147 -4.06 -19.29 27.65
#